data_AF-M1XLB9-F1
#
_entry.id   AF-M1XLB9-F1
#
_cell.length_a   1.000
_cell.length_b   1.000
_cell.length_c   1.000
_cell.angle_alpha   90.00
_cell.angle_beta   90.00
_cell.angle_gamma   90.00
#
_symmetry.space_group_name_H-M   'P 1'
#
loop_
_entity.id
_entity.type
_entity.pdbx_description
1 polymer ?
#
loop_
_entity_poly.entity_id
_entity_poly.type
_entity_poly.pdbx_seq_one_letter_code
_entity_poly.pdbx_strand_id
1 'polypeptide(L)'
;MATDMDIRIPDDADASEAAAITAVLRTLAAEAKAQASAGGSADPSRDPWEFTGRVEGLQSRRVRAPSGAPTDDWSAAGRTDRF
;
A
#
# COMPACT_ATOMS: atom_id res chain seq x y z
N MET A 1 -14.46 -9.99 8.01
CA MET A 1 -14.48 -10.86 6.81
C MET A 1 -13.04 -10.92 6.33
N ALA A 2 -12.34 -12.03 6.57
CA ALA A 2 -10.97 -12.18 6.10
C ALA A 2 -11.03 -12.39 4.58
N THR A 3 -10.39 -11.51 3.82
CA THR A 3 -10.23 -11.69 2.37
C THR A 3 -9.39 -12.93 2.17
N ASP A 4 -9.99 -13.96 1.56
CA ASP A 4 -9.25 -15.12 1.07
C ASP A 4 -8.33 -14.62 -0.06
N MET A 5 -7.03 -14.56 0.22
CA MET A 5 -6.03 -14.06 -0.73
C MET A 5 -5.37 -15.26 -1.41
N ASP A 6 -5.83 -15.56 -2.62
CA ASP A 6 -5.26 -16.61 -3.48
C ASP A 6 -3.84 -16.21 -3.92
N ILE A 7 -2.83 -16.79 -3.29
CA ILE A 7 -1.43 -16.58 -3.65
C ILE A 7 -1.07 -17.56 -4.77
N ARG A 8 -0.76 -17.03 -5.95
CA ARG A 8 -0.29 -17.84 -7.08
C ARG A 8 1.23 -17.86 -7.13
N ILE A 9 1.79 -19.07 -7.11
CA ILE A 9 3.20 -19.32 -7.38
C ILE A 9 3.32 -19.59 -8.90
N PRO A 10 4.32 -19.02 -9.59
CA PRO A 10 4.56 -19.34 -11.01
C PRO A 10 4.79 -20.83 -11.23
N ASP A 11 4.26 -21.37 -12.34
CA ASP A 11 4.38 -22.81 -12.65
C ASP A 11 5.83 -23.25 -12.94
N ASP A 12 6.70 -22.31 -13.31
CA ASP A 12 8.12 -22.52 -13.59
C ASP A 12 9.04 -22.29 -12.38
N ALA A 13 8.50 -21.87 -11.23
CA ALA A 13 9.29 -21.63 -10.03
C ALA A 13 9.83 -22.95 -9.46
N ASP A 14 11.14 -23.01 -9.26
CA ASP A 14 11.75 -24.13 -8.54
C ASP A 14 11.40 -24.09 -7.04
N ALA A 15 11.68 -25.19 -6.32
CA ALA A 15 11.32 -25.32 -4.92
C ALA A 15 11.97 -24.26 -4.01
N SER A 16 13.18 -23.79 -4.36
CA SER A 16 13.88 -22.75 -3.63
C SER A 16 13.23 -21.39 -3.87
N GLU A 17 12.89 -21.09 -5.13
CA GLU A 17 12.18 -19.87 -5.50
C GLU A 17 10.79 -19.79 -4.86
N ALA A 18 10.00 -20.86 -4.95
CA ALA A 18 8.68 -20.95 -4.31
C ALA A 18 8.77 -20.75 -2.79
N ALA A 19 9.79 -21.31 -2.14
CA ALA A 19 10.03 -21.12 -0.71
C ALA A 19 10.39 -19.65 -0.37
N ALA A 20 11.21 -19.00 -1.19
CA ALA A 20 11.57 -17.60 -1.02
C ALA A 20 10.37 -16.68 -1.16
N ILE A 21 9.55 -16.86 -2.20
CA ILE A 21 8.30 -16.11 -2.41
C ILE A 21 7.38 -16.28 -1.21
N THR A 22 7.17 -17.52 -0.74
CA THR A 22 6.33 -17.82 0.41
C THR A 22 6.85 -17.22 1.71
N ALA A 23 8.18 -17.13 1.89
CA ALA A 23 8.77 -16.48 3.05
C ALA A 23 8.52 -14.97 3.07
N VAL A 24 8.75 -14.29 1.94
CA VAL A 24 8.53 -12.84 1.81
C VAL A 24 7.06 -12.48 2.04
N LEU A 25 6.13 -13.24 1.44
CA LEU A 25 4.69 -12.99 1.61
C LEU A 25 4.23 -13.17 3.06
N ARG A 26 4.77 -14.16 3.79
CA ARG A 26 4.48 -14.35 5.22
C ARG A 26 4.97 -13.17 6.05
N THR A 27 6.17 -12.66 5.77
CA THR A 27 6.71 -11.48 6.45
C THR A 27 5.83 -10.26 6.21
N LEU A 28 5.47 -9.98 4.95
CA LEU A 28 4.61 -8.85 4.60
C LEU A 28 3.23 -8.95 5.26
N ALA A 29 2.63 -10.15 5.31
CA ALA A 29 1.35 -10.36 5.99
C ALA A 29 1.45 -10.11 7.50
N ALA A 30 2.56 -10.51 8.13
CA ALA A 30 2.81 -10.25 9.55
C ALA A 30 3.00 -8.75 9.83
N GLU A 31 3.75 -8.04 8.98
CA GLU A 31 3.95 -6.59 9.06
C GLU A 31 2.63 -5.83 8.90
N ALA A 32 1.82 -6.18 7.90
CA ALA A 32 0.51 -5.58 7.69
C ALA A 32 -0.41 -5.75 8.91
N LYS A 33 -0.38 -6.94 9.54
CA LYS A 33 -1.12 -7.20 10.77
C LYS A 33 -0.60 -6.39 11.97
N ALA A 34 0.72 -6.21 12.08
CA ALA A 34 1.32 -5.39 13.12
C ALA A 34 0.96 -3.90 12.95
N GLN A 35 0.99 -3.37 11.72
CA GLN A 35 0.57 -2.01 11.41
C GLN A 35 -0.92 -1.79 11.72
N ALA A 36 -1.78 -2.75 11.36
CA ALA A 36 -3.20 -2.69 11.69
C ALA A 36 -3.47 -2.69 13.21
N SER A 37 -2.66 -3.43 13.99
CA SER A 37 -2.77 -3.47 15.46
C SER A 37 -2.23 -2.20 16.13
N ALA A 38 -1.35 -1.44 15.48
CA ALA A 38 -0.84 -0.17 15.97
C ALA A 38 -1.83 1.01 15.77
N GLY A 39 -2.98 0.75 15.13
CA GLY A 39 -4.08 1.70 14.90
C GLY A 39 -4.86 2.10 16.16
N GLY A 40 -4.16 2.54 17.21
CA GLY A 40 -4.74 3.31 18.31
C GLY A 40 -5.07 4.72 17.83
N SER A 41 -6.35 4.97 17.60
CA SER A 41 -7.05 6.25 17.33
C SER A 41 -6.25 7.55 17.56
N ALA A 42 -5.30 7.84 16.68
CA ALA A 42 -4.81 9.17 16.39
C ALA A 42 -4.57 9.15 14.88
N ASP A 43 -5.45 9.82 14.14
CA ASP A 43 -5.28 10.03 12.69
C ASP A 43 -3.86 10.57 12.48
N PRO A 44 -2.92 9.80 11.90
CA PRO A 44 -1.57 10.28 11.71
C PRO A 44 -1.70 11.42 10.70
N SER A 45 -1.49 12.65 11.15
CA SER A 45 -1.55 13.82 10.29
C SER A 45 -0.59 13.58 9.13
N ARG A 46 -1.16 13.31 7.96
CA ARG A 46 -0.42 12.93 6.77
C ARG A 46 0.61 14.00 6.43
N ASP A 47 1.83 13.59 6.08
CA ASP A 47 2.79 14.52 5.47
C ASP A 47 2.31 14.87 4.05
N PRO A 48 1.92 16.12 3.79
CA PRO A 48 1.34 16.50 2.50
C PRO A 48 2.37 16.48 1.35
N TRP A 49 3.67 16.37 1.64
CA TRP A 49 4.74 16.44 0.64
C TRP A 49 5.03 15.09 -0.01
N GLU A 50 4.96 13.97 0.73
CA GLU A 50 5.10 12.61 0.19
C GLU A 50 4.13 12.33 -0.96
N PHE A 51 2.86 12.75 -0.80
CA PHE A 51 1.84 12.61 -1.85
C PHE A 51 2.15 13.40 -3.10
N THR A 52 2.51 14.67 -2.90
CA THR A 52 2.66 15.64 -3.97
C THR A 52 3.84 15.22 -4.86
N GLY A 53 4.91 14.71 -4.26
CA GLY A 53 6.06 14.16 -5.00
C GLY A 53 5.71 12.93 -5.85
N ARG A 54 4.85 12.04 -5.36
CA ARG A 54 4.46 10.82 -6.10
C ARG A 54 3.47 11.10 -7.23
N VAL A 55 2.54 12.04 -7.06
CA VAL A 55 1.66 12.51 -8.16
C VAL A 55 2.47 13.21 -9.25
N GLU A 56 3.47 14.01 -8.88
CA GLU A 56 4.39 14.63 -9.84
C GLU A 56 5.17 13.58 -10.64
N GLY A 57 5.68 12.54 -9.99
CA GLY A 57 6.41 11.46 -10.67
C GLY A 57 5.56 10.62 -11.63
N LEU A 58 4.31 10.31 -11.27
CA LEU A 58 3.43 9.42 -12.05
C LEU A 58 2.59 10.15 -13.11
N GLN A 59 2.15 11.36 -12.81
CA GLN A 59 1.20 12.11 -13.65
C GLN A 59 1.83 13.36 -14.27
N SER A 60 3.11 13.64 -13.99
CA SER A 60 3.81 14.87 -14.42
C SER A 60 3.04 16.14 -14.05
N ARG A 61 2.29 16.10 -12.94
CA ARG A 61 1.45 17.19 -12.45
C ARG A 61 1.62 17.36 -10.95
N ARG A 62 1.78 18.59 -10.49
CA ARG A 62 1.73 18.90 -9.05
C ARG A 62 0.30 19.17 -8.62
N VAL A 63 -0.19 18.40 -7.65
CA VAL A 63 -1.50 18.58 -7.04
C VAL A 63 -1.31 18.71 -5.53
N ARG A 64 -1.98 19.68 -4.91
CA ARG A 64 -1.95 19.81 -3.46
C ARG A 64 -2.83 18.73 -2.84
N ALA A 65 -2.30 18.00 -1.85
CA ALA A 65 -3.05 17.00 -1.12
C ALA A 65 -4.34 17.60 -0.51
N PRO A 66 -5.54 17.10 -0.85
CA PRO A 66 -6.78 17.45 -0.18
C PRO A 66 -6.77 16.90 1.26
N SER A 67 -7.31 17.66 2.21
CA SER A 67 -7.39 17.23 3.62
C SER A 67 -8.30 16.01 3.86
N GLY A 68 -9.15 15.66 2.88
CA GLY A 68 -10.07 14.52 2.95
C GLY A 68 -9.67 13.32 2.07
N ALA A 69 -8.45 13.29 1.51
CA ALA A 69 -8.00 12.16 0.72
C ALA A 69 -7.73 10.93 1.61
N PRO A 70 -7.95 9.69 1.13
CA PRO A 70 -7.58 8.48 1.86
C PRO A 70 -6.10 8.50 2.26
N THR A 71 -5.78 7.98 3.44
CA THR A 71 -4.39 7.94 3.97
C THR A 71 -3.49 6.99 3.18
N ASP A 72 -4.08 6.00 2.50
CA ASP A 72 -3.38 5.15 1.54
C ASP A 72 -3.11 5.92 0.23
N ASP A 73 -1.83 6.11 -0.07
CA ASP A 73 -1.38 6.91 -1.21
C ASP A 73 -1.83 6.35 -2.56
N TRP A 74 -1.99 5.03 -2.69
CA TRP A 74 -2.48 4.39 -3.90
C TRP A 74 -3.96 4.69 -4.14
N SER A 75 -4.77 4.58 -3.09
CA SER A 75 -6.19 4.95 -3.10
C SER A 75 -6.38 6.44 -3.35
N ALA A 76 -5.49 7.30 -2.82
CA ALA A 76 -5.52 8.74 -3.06
C ALA A 76 -5.12 9.12 -4.49
N ALA A 77 -4.03 8.54 -5.01
CA ALA A 77 -3.53 8.82 -6.36
C ALA A 77 -4.52 8.41 -7.47
N GLY A 78 -5.29 7.33 -7.26
CA GLY A 78 -6.36 6.90 -8.18
C GLY A 78 -7.65 7.73 -8.10
N ARG A 79 -7.76 8.66 -7.14
CA ARG A 79 -8.97 9.49 -6.92
C ARG A 79 -8.69 10.99 -7.02
N THR A 80 -7.59 11.38 -7.64
CA THR A 80 -7.20 12.79 -7.81
C THR A 80 -8.24 13.64 -8.57
N ASP A 81 -9.15 13.03 -9.32
CA ASP A 81 -10.25 13.74 -10.02
C ASP A 81 -11.44 14.09 -9.09
N ARG A 82 -11.54 13.47 -7.92
CA ARG A 82 -12.69 13.65 -7.00
C ARG A 82 -12.49 14.73 -5.94
N PHE A 83 -11.32 15.34 -5.88
CA PHE A 83 -10.96 16.33 -4.88
C PHE A 83 -10.45 17.63 -5.51
#